data_AF-A0A7Y5ZZD7-F1
#
_entry.id   AF-A0A7Y5ZZD7-F1
#
_cell.length_a   1.000
_cell.length_b   1.000
_cell.length_c   1.000
_cell.angle_alpha   90.00
_cell.angle_beta   90.00
_cell.angle_gamma   90.00
#
_symmetry.space_group_name_H-M   'P 1'
#
loop_
_entity.id
_entity.type
_entity.pdbx_description
1 polymer ?
#
loop_
_entity_poly.entity_id
_entity_poly.type
_entity_poly.pdbx_seq_one_letter_code
_entity_poly.pdbx_strand_id
1 'polypeptide(L)'
;MRPDQERATGRRGLRGRRAARVVAQAAVLAVVAAATSAFAVLHKTVTVDVDGSSVEVEAFGRTVGDMLASADIEVGDRDLVAPAVDQPIARSGQIVVRHGRELAVEVDGSHRSVWTTALTVGEAVDGLGLRGDEVRLSASRSASLGRDTLRVSTLKTLHLVVDGQIIDGVSSAATVRDSLRDIGLVLNDGDQLSVSLDATAVDGLVVLVTRASTSGETVTEAMPFESQEVEDPGMVKGNTVIATKGKAGVRTTTYELQVVGGVVVGRTPIASVVTVAPVAQVTKVGTAELPDPSVVAVEPGTAQALGKEMAAARGWGDDQFACLLALWNKESGWRVNAENKSSGAYGIPQALPGTKMATVADDWRTNPATQITWGLNYIGARYGDPCGAYAHSQAKGWY
;
A
#
# COMPACT_ATOMS: atom_id res chain seq x y z
N MET A 1 -22.80 -16.40 -159.38
CA MET A 1 -21.39 -16.20 -159.01
C MET A 1 -21.34 -15.72 -157.56
N ARG A 2 -20.92 -16.60 -156.63
CA ARG A 2 -20.19 -16.18 -155.40
C ARG A 2 -18.76 -15.82 -155.85
N PRO A 3 -18.04 -14.88 -155.22
CA PRO A 3 -17.55 -14.95 -153.82
C PRO A 3 -17.59 -13.56 -153.11
N ASP A 4 -17.11 -13.27 -151.90
CA ASP A 4 -16.61 -14.02 -150.75
C ASP A 4 -16.73 -13.17 -149.47
N GLN A 5 -16.48 -13.84 -148.34
CA GLN A 5 -16.44 -13.39 -146.95
C GLN A 5 -15.56 -12.16 -146.66
N GLU A 6 -15.90 -11.39 -145.62
CA GLU A 6 -15.05 -11.31 -144.41
C GLU A 6 -15.72 -10.63 -143.20
N ARG A 7 -15.29 -11.07 -142.01
CA ARG A 7 -15.74 -10.70 -140.66
C ARG A 7 -15.16 -9.36 -140.20
N ALA A 8 -15.86 -8.65 -139.32
CA ALA A 8 -15.21 -7.97 -138.18
C ALA A 8 -16.22 -7.54 -137.10
N THR A 9 -16.24 -8.33 -136.02
CA THR A 9 -16.73 -7.99 -134.69
C THR A 9 -15.97 -6.81 -134.07
N GLY A 10 -16.69 -5.95 -133.33
CA GLY A 10 -16.12 -5.26 -132.17
C GLY A 10 -16.28 -3.74 -132.17
N ARG A 11 -17.27 -3.23 -131.40
CA ARG A 11 -17.20 -1.92 -130.72
C ARG A 11 -18.36 -1.69 -129.72
N ARG A 12 -18.59 -2.63 -128.81
CA ARG A 12 -19.39 -2.42 -127.58
C ARG A 12 -18.65 -3.03 -126.38
N GLY A 13 -17.55 -2.41 -125.95
CA GLY A 13 -16.73 -2.97 -124.86
C GLY A 13 -15.86 -1.98 -124.07
N LEU A 14 -15.93 -0.67 -124.35
CA LEU A 14 -15.02 0.31 -123.74
C LEU A 14 -15.69 1.30 -122.76
N ARG A 15 -17.01 1.51 -122.82
CA ARG A 15 -17.73 2.38 -121.86
C ARG A 15 -18.08 1.69 -120.53
N GLY A 16 -18.46 0.40 -120.56
CA GLY A 16 -18.76 -0.38 -119.34
C GLY A 16 -17.54 -0.64 -118.45
N ARG A 17 -16.35 -0.83 -119.04
CA ARG A 17 -15.09 -1.03 -118.29
C ARG A 17 -14.58 0.23 -117.59
N ARG A 18 -14.83 1.43 -118.14
CA ARG A 18 -14.48 2.71 -117.49
C ARG A 18 -15.44 3.03 -116.34
N ALA A 19 -16.75 2.84 -116.52
CA ALA A 19 -17.74 3.02 -115.45
C ALA A 19 -17.52 2.03 -114.30
N ALA A 20 -17.26 0.76 -114.60
CA ALA A 20 -16.92 -0.24 -113.59
C ALA A 20 -15.62 0.10 -112.81
N ARG A 21 -14.60 0.66 -113.49
CA ARG A 21 -13.37 1.14 -112.83
C ARG A 21 -13.63 2.32 -111.89
N VAL A 22 -14.44 3.30 -112.30
CA VAL A 22 -14.75 4.48 -111.46
C VAL A 22 -15.59 4.08 -110.24
N VAL A 23 -16.57 3.18 -110.40
CA VAL A 23 -17.35 2.64 -109.27
C VAL A 23 -16.47 1.85 -108.31
N ALA A 24 -15.56 1.01 -108.83
CA ALA A 24 -14.61 0.28 -107.99
C ALA A 24 -13.65 1.22 -107.25
N GLN A 25 -13.14 2.27 -107.92
CA GLN A 25 -12.28 3.28 -107.29
C GLN A 25 -13.03 4.09 -106.21
N ALA A 26 -14.28 4.48 -106.46
CA ALA A 26 -15.11 5.18 -105.48
C ALA A 26 -15.45 4.29 -104.28
N ALA A 27 -15.71 2.99 -104.51
CA ALA A 27 -15.93 2.02 -103.44
C ALA A 27 -14.67 1.82 -102.58
N VAL A 28 -13.50 1.70 -103.21
CA VAL A 28 -12.21 1.64 -102.49
C VAL A 28 -11.96 2.91 -101.69
N LEU A 29 -12.21 4.08 -102.27
CA LEU A 29 -12.04 5.36 -101.58
C LEU A 29 -13.00 5.50 -100.40
N ALA A 30 -14.25 5.05 -100.55
CA ALA A 30 -15.23 5.04 -99.47
C ALA A 30 -14.86 4.06 -98.34
N VAL A 31 -14.32 2.88 -98.67
CA VAL A 31 -13.82 1.92 -97.68
C VAL A 31 -12.61 2.50 -96.93
N VAL A 32 -11.66 3.12 -97.64
CA VAL A 32 -10.49 3.75 -97.03
C VAL A 32 -10.91 4.94 -96.16
N ALA A 33 -11.80 5.82 -96.65
CA ALA A 33 -12.30 6.97 -95.88
C ALA A 33 -13.11 6.54 -94.65
N ALA A 34 -13.92 5.47 -94.76
CA ALA A 34 -14.62 4.88 -93.63
C ALA A 34 -13.65 4.23 -92.63
N ALA A 35 -12.62 3.53 -93.10
CA ALA A 35 -11.59 2.92 -92.27
C ALA A 35 -10.74 3.98 -91.54
N THR A 36 -10.31 5.05 -92.20
CA THR A 36 -9.56 6.15 -91.56
C THR A 36 -10.42 6.95 -90.60
N SER A 37 -11.70 7.18 -90.91
CA SER A 37 -12.64 7.84 -89.99
C SER A 37 -12.93 6.96 -88.77
N ALA A 38 -13.12 5.65 -88.96
CA ALA A 38 -13.27 4.70 -87.85
C ALA A 38 -12.00 4.64 -86.99
N PHE A 39 -10.81 4.69 -87.61
CA PHE A 39 -9.52 4.72 -86.92
C PHE A 39 -9.38 5.97 -86.03
N ALA A 40 -9.74 7.15 -86.53
CA ALA A 40 -9.71 8.40 -85.77
C ALA A 40 -10.76 8.47 -84.64
N VAL A 41 -11.90 7.77 -84.78
CA VAL A 41 -12.94 7.71 -83.73
C VAL A 41 -12.54 6.76 -82.60
N LEU A 42 -11.77 5.72 -82.91
CA LEU A 42 -11.27 4.74 -81.93
C LEU A 42 -10.02 5.22 -81.20
N HIS A 43 -9.23 6.11 -81.81
CA HIS A 43 -8.11 6.77 -81.16
C HIS A 43 -8.60 7.78 -80.12
N LYS A 44 -8.19 7.59 -78.87
CA LYS A 44 -8.54 8.49 -77.77
C LYS A 44 -7.29 8.78 -76.94
N THR A 45 -7.25 10.00 -76.39
CA THR A 45 -6.19 10.46 -75.51
C THR A 45 -6.81 10.78 -74.15
N VAL A 46 -6.35 10.08 -73.12
CA VAL A 46 -6.88 10.19 -71.75
C VAL A 46 -5.77 10.28 -70.74
N THR A 47 -6.01 11.00 -69.64
CA THR A 47 -5.06 11.05 -68.53
C THR A 47 -5.40 9.94 -67.56
N VAL A 48 -4.45 9.05 -67.31
CA VAL A 48 -4.57 7.98 -66.32
C VAL A 48 -3.72 8.35 -65.12
N ASP A 49 -4.36 8.57 -63.98
CA ASP A 49 -3.71 8.75 -62.69
C ASP A 49 -3.54 7.38 -62.03
N VAL A 50 -2.32 6.85 -62.05
CA VAL A 50 -1.95 5.58 -61.43
C VAL A 50 -1.21 5.86 -60.13
N ASP A 51 -1.84 5.52 -59.00
CA ASP A 51 -1.29 5.70 -57.66
C ASP A 51 -0.73 7.11 -57.36
N GLY A 52 -1.34 8.16 -57.92
CA GLY A 52 -0.94 9.56 -57.76
C GLY A 52 -0.01 10.07 -58.85
N SER A 53 0.41 9.21 -59.78
CA SER A 53 1.23 9.56 -60.94
C SER A 53 0.35 9.67 -62.19
N SER A 54 0.26 10.86 -62.78
CA SER A 54 -0.51 11.08 -64.01
C SER A 54 0.31 10.75 -65.26
N VAL A 55 -0.25 9.91 -66.12
CA VAL A 55 0.32 9.52 -67.42
C VAL A 55 -0.71 9.80 -68.50
N GLU A 56 -0.28 10.32 -69.64
CA GLU A 56 -1.12 10.47 -70.82
C GLU A 56 -1.07 9.18 -71.64
N VAL A 57 -2.24 8.58 -71.89
CA VAL A 57 -2.37 7.32 -72.61
C VAL A 57 -3.12 7.58 -73.92
N GLU A 58 -2.48 7.19 -75.02
CA GLU A 58 -3.07 7.20 -76.36
C GLU A 58 -3.33 5.77 -76.79
N ALA A 59 -4.61 5.43 -76.99
CA ALA A 59 -5.00 4.04 -77.19
C ALA A 59 -6.25 3.86 -78.04
N PHE A 60 -6.38 2.64 -78.56
CA PHE A 60 -7.52 2.19 -79.34
C PHE A 60 -8.42 1.30 -78.48
N GLY A 61 -9.65 1.74 -78.20
CA GLY A 61 -10.56 0.95 -77.37
C GLY A 61 -11.87 1.66 -77.04
N ARG A 62 -12.83 0.88 -76.55
CA ARG A 62 -14.19 1.39 -76.27
C ARG A 62 -14.42 1.57 -74.78
N THR A 63 -13.71 0.82 -73.94
CA THR A 63 -13.90 0.78 -72.48
C THR A 63 -12.68 1.29 -71.73
N VAL A 64 -12.82 1.56 -70.43
CA VAL A 64 -11.70 1.89 -69.53
C VAL A 64 -10.68 0.74 -69.49
N GLY A 65 -11.13 -0.52 -69.42
CA GLY A 65 -10.26 -1.69 -69.39
C GLY A 65 -9.39 -1.82 -70.65
N ASP A 66 -9.94 -1.54 -71.83
CA ASP A 66 -9.15 -1.53 -73.08
C ASP A 66 -8.01 -0.50 -73.03
N MET A 67 -8.25 0.68 -72.43
CA MET A 67 -7.25 1.74 -72.29
C MET A 67 -6.17 1.37 -71.29
N LEU A 68 -6.54 0.82 -70.14
CA LEU A 68 -5.56 0.38 -69.14
C LEU A 68 -4.67 -0.74 -69.68
N ALA A 69 -5.26 -1.74 -70.34
CA ALA A 69 -4.52 -2.84 -70.96
C ALA A 69 -3.53 -2.36 -72.04
N SER A 70 -3.91 -1.36 -72.84
CA SER A 70 -3.02 -0.80 -73.87
C SER A 70 -1.83 -0.01 -73.33
N ALA A 71 -1.93 0.47 -72.08
CA ALA A 71 -0.87 1.16 -71.37
C ALA A 71 -0.07 0.21 -70.46
N ASP A 72 -0.29 -1.11 -70.58
CA ASP A 72 0.28 -2.15 -69.71
C ASP A 72 -0.02 -1.91 -68.21
N ILE A 73 -1.18 -1.32 -67.90
CA ILE A 73 -1.67 -1.13 -66.53
C ILE A 73 -2.60 -2.29 -66.18
N GLU A 74 -2.08 -3.23 -65.40
CA GLU A 74 -2.86 -4.35 -64.86
C GLU A 74 -3.68 -3.90 -63.66
N VAL A 75 -4.94 -4.34 -63.58
CA VAL A 75 -5.82 -4.06 -62.43
C VAL A 75 -6.45 -5.35 -61.92
N GLY A 76 -6.44 -5.53 -60.60
CA GLY A 76 -7.03 -6.66 -59.89
C GLY A 76 -8.33 -6.33 -59.16
N ASP A 77 -8.94 -7.34 -58.55
CA ASP A 77 -10.25 -7.24 -57.88
C ASP A 77 -10.29 -6.30 -56.66
N ARG A 78 -9.13 -5.94 -56.12
CA ARG A 78 -8.99 -5.06 -54.93
C ARG A 78 -8.54 -3.64 -55.29
N ASP A 79 -8.42 -3.35 -56.58
CA ASP A 79 -8.02 -2.05 -57.07
C ASP A 79 -9.24 -1.17 -57.29
N LEU A 80 -9.08 0.12 -57.04
CA LEU A 80 -10.10 1.10 -57.38
C LEU A 80 -9.81 1.63 -58.77
N VAL A 81 -10.76 1.42 -59.68
CA VAL A 81 -10.74 1.98 -61.03
C VAL A 81 -11.98 2.84 -61.22
N ALA A 82 -11.77 4.12 -61.49
CA ALA A 82 -12.83 5.09 -61.74
C ALA A 82 -12.53 5.87 -63.03
N PRO A 83 -13.41 5.85 -64.05
CA PRO A 83 -14.67 5.10 -64.14
C PRO A 83 -14.46 3.57 -64.21
N ALA A 84 -15.52 2.75 -64.08
CA ALA A 84 -15.39 1.29 -63.99
C ALA A 84 -14.78 0.66 -65.28
N VAL A 85 -14.10 -0.49 -65.15
CA VAL A 85 -13.34 -1.12 -66.25
C VAL A 85 -14.18 -1.46 -67.49
N ASP A 86 -15.47 -1.75 -67.32
CA ASP A 86 -16.42 -2.05 -68.40
C ASP A 86 -17.13 -0.79 -68.95
N GLN A 87 -16.94 0.36 -68.30
CA GLN A 87 -17.60 1.61 -68.67
C GLN A 87 -17.06 2.14 -70.00
N PRO A 88 -17.93 2.61 -70.91
CA PRO A 88 -17.49 3.25 -72.14
C PRO A 88 -16.67 4.52 -71.86
N ILE A 89 -15.55 4.67 -72.56
CA ILE A 89 -14.68 5.84 -72.36
C ILE A 89 -14.99 6.98 -73.33
N ALA A 90 -15.05 8.22 -72.82
CA ALA A 90 -15.19 9.43 -73.62
C ALA A 90 -13.90 9.77 -74.39
N ARG A 91 -13.96 10.70 -75.36
CA ARG A 91 -12.78 11.10 -76.16
C ARG A 91 -11.70 11.82 -75.36
N SER A 92 -12.06 12.38 -74.22
CA SER A 92 -11.16 12.97 -73.22
C SER A 92 -11.76 12.74 -71.83
N GLY A 93 -10.90 12.62 -70.83
CA GLY A 93 -11.32 12.35 -69.47
C GLY A 93 -10.14 11.87 -68.61
N GLN A 94 -10.40 11.75 -67.31
CA GLN A 94 -9.46 11.19 -66.35
C GLN A 94 -9.91 9.79 -65.95
N ILE A 95 -8.97 8.86 -65.98
CA ILE A 95 -9.12 7.55 -65.35
C ILE A 95 -8.24 7.56 -64.09
N VAL A 96 -8.79 7.15 -62.96
CA VAL A 96 -8.05 7.00 -61.72
C VAL A 96 -7.92 5.51 -61.44
N VAL A 97 -6.69 5.06 -61.29
CA VAL A 97 -6.33 3.71 -60.85
C VAL A 97 -5.62 3.84 -59.51
N ARG A 98 -6.11 3.10 -58.52
CA ARG A 98 -5.46 2.94 -57.22
C ARG A 98 -5.30 1.47 -56.92
N HIS A 99 -4.08 0.98 -56.86
CA HIS A 99 -3.82 -0.42 -56.56
C HIS A 99 -4.08 -0.70 -55.08
N GLY A 100 -4.82 -1.78 -54.83
CA GLY A 100 -5.07 -2.30 -53.50
C GLY A 100 -3.78 -2.85 -52.91
N ARG A 101 -3.51 -2.50 -51.65
CA ARG A 101 -2.43 -3.09 -50.88
C ARG A 101 -2.90 -3.50 -49.49
N GLU A 102 -2.24 -4.51 -48.97
CA GLU A 102 -2.40 -4.93 -47.59
C GLU A 102 -1.55 -4.03 -46.68
N LEU A 103 -2.19 -3.43 -45.69
CA LEU A 103 -1.59 -2.56 -44.70
C LEU A 103 -1.64 -3.24 -43.33
N ALA A 104 -0.47 -3.44 -42.72
CA ALA A 104 -0.37 -3.82 -41.32
C ALA A 104 -0.67 -2.59 -40.45
N VAL A 105 -1.68 -2.70 -39.59
CA VAL A 105 -2.09 -1.65 -38.66
C VAL A 105 -2.07 -2.21 -37.25
N GLU A 106 -1.51 -1.45 -36.32
CA GLU A 106 -1.58 -1.72 -34.89
C GLU A 106 -2.46 -0.65 -34.25
N VAL A 107 -3.64 -1.03 -33.76
CA VAL A 107 -4.56 -0.10 -33.08
C VAL A 107 -4.56 -0.42 -31.60
N ASP A 108 -4.10 0.52 -30.78
CA ASP A 108 -4.03 0.37 -29.31
C ASP A 108 -3.32 -0.91 -28.86
N GLY A 109 -2.28 -1.32 -29.59
CA GLY A 109 -1.50 -2.54 -29.34
C GLY A 109 -2.07 -3.82 -29.99
N SER A 110 -3.23 -3.75 -30.63
CA SER A 110 -3.83 -4.88 -31.35
C SER A 110 -3.44 -4.85 -32.84
N HIS A 111 -2.82 -5.91 -33.32
CA HIS A 111 -2.38 -6.04 -34.71
C HIS A 111 -3.51 -6.55 -35.62
N ARG A 112 -3.71 -5.87 -36.75
CA ARG A 112 -4.63 -6.27 -37.81
C ARG A 112 -4.08 -5.95 -39.20
N SER A 113 -4.59 -6.65 -40.19
CA SER A 113 -4.24 -6.44 -41.59
C SER A 113 -5.47 -5.96 -42.35
N VAL A 114 -5.35 -4.87 -43.11
CA VAL A 114 -6.47 -4.23 -43.81
C VAL A 114 -6.09 -3.94 -45.26
N TRP A 115 -7.02 -4.16 -46.19
CA TRP A 115 -6.83 -3.75 -47.58
C TRP A 115 -7.19 -2.28 -47.74
N THR A 116 -6.35 -1.53 -48.45
CA THR A 116 -6.56 -0.11 -48.72
C THR A 116 -5.98 0.30 -50.07
N THR A 117 -6.61 1.29 -50.69
CA THR A 117 -6.15 1.96 -51.91
C THR A 117 -5.65 3.39 -51.62
N ALA A 118 -5.57 3.77 -50.34
CA ALA A 118 -5.15 5.09 -49.89
C ALA A 118 -3.67 5.36 -50.22
N LEU A 119 -3.35 6.56 -50.70
CA LEU A 119 -1.98 6.97 -51.05
C LEU A 119 -1.21 7.52 -49.85
N THR A 120 -1.92 8.13 -48.90
CA THR A 120 -1.33 8.74 -47.71
C THR A 120 -1.79 8.05 -46.43
N VAL A 121 -1.03 8.26 -45.35
CA VAL A 121 -1.41 7.77 -44.01
C VAL A 121 -2.76 8.35 -43.59
N GLY A 122 -3.02 9.64 -43.87
CA GLY A 122 -4.28 10.30 -43.53
C GLY A 122 -5.48 9.65 -44.20
N GLU A 123 -5.41 9.43 -45.51
CA GLU A 123 -6.46 8.73 -46.27
C GLU A 123 -6.72 7.31 -45.75
N ALA A 124 -5.66 6.58 -45.38
CA ALA A 124 -5.77 5.23 -44.84
C ALA A 124 -6.49 5.22 -43.49
N VAL A 125 -6.13 6.13 -42.60
CA VAL A 125 -6.72 6.29 -41.27
C VAL A 125 -8.19 6.73 -41.36
N ASP A 126 -8.50 7.64 -42.29
CA ASP A 126 -9.87 8.08 -42.55
C ASP A 126 -10.75 6.94 -43.09
N GLY A 127 -10.18 6.08 -43.95
CA GLY A 127 -10.81 4.85 -44.45
C GLY A 127 -11.09 3.82 -43.35
N LEU A 128 -10.32 3.84 -42.26
CA LEU A 128 -10.56 3.02 -41.07
C LEU A 128 -11.61 3.61 -40.12
N GLY A 129 -12.19 4.77 -40.45
CA GLY A 129 -13.16 5.47 -39.62
C GLY A 129 -12.55 6.16 -38.40
N LEU A 130 -11.22 6.24 -38.30
CA LEU A 130 -10.51 6.85 -37.18
C LEU A 130 -10.31 8.35 -37.45
N ARG A 131 -11.38 9.12 -37.25
CA ARG A 131 -11.40 10.57 -37.57
C ARG A 131 -11.08 11.42 -36.34
N GLY A 132 -10.36 12.53 -36.55
CA GLY A 132 -10.14 13.57 -35.54
C GLY A 132 -8.71 13.69 -35.02
N ASP A 133 -8.51 14.70 -34.17
CA ASP A 133 -7.24 15.03 -33.51
C ASP A 133 -6.95 14.14 -32.29
N GLU A 134 -7.91 13.30 -31.90
CA GLU A 134 -7.84 12.39 -30.76
C GLU A 134 -7.10 11.07 -31.06
N VAL A 135 -6.48 10.97 -32.24
CA VAL A 135 -5.76 9.78 -32.69
C VAL A 135 -4.31 10.14 -32.95
N ARG A 136 -3.40 9.49 -32.23
CA ARG A 136 -1.95 9.60 -32.46
C ARG A 136 -1.51 8.54 -33.46
N LEU A 137 -0.68 8.96 -34.41
CA LEU A 137 -0.19 8.13 -35.51
C LEU A 137 1.33 8.02 -35.44
N SER A 138 1.88 6.87 -35.82
CA SER A 138 3.33 6.69 -35.95
C SER A 138 3.97 7.48 -37.10
N ALA A 139 3.16 8.05 -37.99
CA ALA A 139 3.60 8.82 -39.16
C ALA A 139 2.66 10.02 -39.41
N SER A 140 3.17 11.03 -40.12
CA SER A 140 2.36 12.20 -40.52
C SER A 140 1.20 11.78 -41.43
N ARG A 141 0.02 12.39 -41.24
CA ARG A 141 -1.16 12.18 -42.11
C ARG A 141 -0.86 12.49 -43.59
N SER A 142 0.06 13.40 -43.87
CA SER A 142 0.46 13.76 -45.24
C SER A 142 1.56 12.86 -45.82
N ALA A 143 2.14 11.96 -45.04
CA ALA A 143 3.19 11.07 -45.52
C ALA A 143 2.60 10.03 -46.49
N SER A 144 3.37 9.67 -47.52
CA SER A 144 3.03 8.53 -48.38
C SER A 144 2.95 7.25 -47.55
N LEU A 145 1.96 6.43 -47.85
CA LEU A 145 1.74 5.19 -47.13
C LEU A 145 2.72 4.12 -47.63
N GLY A 146 3.67 3.74 -46.77
CA GLY A 146 4.66 2.71 -47.02
C GLY A 146 4.18 1.29 -46.70
N ARG A 147 5.14 0.35 -46.59
CA ARG A 147 4.89 -1.05 -46.17
C ARG A 147 5.07 -1.29 -44.66
N ASP A 148 5.53 -0.27 -43.94
CA ASP A 148 5.75 -0.35 -42.50
C ASP A 148 4.42 -0.45 -41.75
N THR A 149 4.46 -1.02 -40.54
CA THR A 149 3.27 -1.08 -39.68
C THR A 149 2.86 0.32 -39.26
N LEU A 150 1.63 0.70 -39.61
CA LEU A 150 1.03 1.95 -39.16
C LEU A 150 0.51 1.75 -37.74
N ARG A 151 1.11 2.40 -36.74
CA ARG A 151 0.60 2.38 -35.37
C ARG A 151 -0.35 3.53 -35.16
N VAL A 152 -1.47 3.21 -34.52
CA VAL A 152 -2.57 4.11 -34.23
C VAL A 152 -2.91 3.96 -32.76
N SER A 153 -2.87 5.06 -32.02
CA SER A 153 -3.19 5.10 -30.60
C SER A 153 -4.31 6.09 -30.38
N THR A 154 -5.42 5.63 -29.82
CA THR A 154 -6.58 6.48 -29.51
C THR A 154 -6.37 7.16 -28.15
N LEU A 155 -6.70 8.46 -28.04
CA LEU A 155 -6.77 9.12 -26.74
C LEU A 155 -7.94 8.52 -25.96
N LYS A 156 -7.66 8.16 -24.71
CA LYS A 156 -8.60 7.54 -23.78
C LYS A 156 -8.65 8.38 -22.53
N THR A 157 -9.85 8.59 -22.01
CA THR A 157 -10.08 9.23 -20.72
C THR A 157 -10.11 8.16 -19.64
N LEU A 158 -9.28 8.30 -18.61
CA LEU A 158 -9.28 7.47 -17.42
C LEU A 158 -9.78 8.29 -16.24
N HIS A 159 -10.62 7.69 -15.41
CA HIS A 159 -11.14 8.28 -14.18
C HIS A 159 -10.41 7.66 -12.98
N LEU A 160 -9.46 8.38 -12.40
CA LEU A 160 -8.63 7.91 -11.29
C LEU A 160 -9.28 8.34 -9.97
N VAL A 161 -9.68 7.37 -9.14
CA VAL A 161 -10.22 7.66 -7.80
C VAL A 161 -9.08 7.55 -6.79
N VAL A 162 -8.63 8.68 -6.24
CA VAL A 162 -7.52 8.75 -5.27
C VAL A 162 -8.04 9.46 -4.02
N ASP A 163 -7.93 8.81 -2.85
CA ASP A 163 -8.36 9.37 -1.56
C ASP A 163 -9.81 9.92 -1.55
N GLY A 164 -10.69 9.29 -2.34
CA GLY A 164 -12.10 9.70 -2.49
C GLY A 164 -12.34 10.85 -3.48
N GLN A 165 -11.30 11.38 -4.13
CA GLN A 165 -11.38 12.38 -5.19
C GLN A 165 -11.24 11.72 -6.56
N ILE A 166 -11.97 12.24 -7.56
CA ILE A 166 -11.86 11.79 -8.95
C ILE A 166 -10.92 12.74 -9.69
N ILE A 167 -9.89 12.18 -10.33
CA ILE A 167 -8.93 12.86 -11.20
C ILE A 167 -9.08 12.28 -12.60
N ASP A 168 -9.52 13.11 -13.54
CA ASP A 168 -9.61 12.71 -14.94
C ASP A 168 -8.24 12.90 -15.62
N GLY A 169 -7.80 11.87 -16.33
CA GLY A 169 -6.56 11.89 -17.09
C GLY A 169 -6.75 11.37 -18.50
N VAL A 170 -6.01 11.94 -19.46
CA VAL A 170 -6.08 11.53 -20.86
C VAL A 170 -4.74 10.91 -21.25
N SER A 171 -4.77 9.73 -21.86
CA SER A 171 -3.57 9.04 -22.36
C SER A 171 -3.88 8.27 -23.65
N SER A 172 -2.86 8.15 -24.51
CA SER A 172 -2.92 7.28 -25.69
C SER A 172 -2.30 5.89 -25.45
N ALA A 173 -1.93 5.58 -24.20
CA ALA A 173 -1.21 4.36 -23.90
C ALA A 173 -2.11 3.11 -23.99
N ALA A 174 -1.47 1.96 -24.21
CA ALA A 174 -2.16 0.68 -24.31
C ALA A 174 -2.46 0.04 -22.94
N THR A 175 -1.66 0.34 -21.91
CA THR A 175 -1.79 -0.26 -20.57
C THR A 175 -2.12 0.77 -19.51
N VAL A 176 -2.70 0.33 -18.39
CA VAL A 176 -2.95 1.18 -17.22
C VAL A 176 -1.64 1.78 -16.70
N ARG A 177 -0.56 0.99 -16.59
CA ARG A 177 0.76 1.47 -16.12
C ARG A 177 1.25 2.68 -16.92
N ASP A 178 1.25 2.55 -18.24
CA ASP A 178 1.74 3.60 -19.13
C ASP A 178 0.78 4.80 -19.12
N SER A 179 -0.53 4.56 -18.99
CA SER A 179 -1.52 5.63 -18.86
C SER A 179 -1.32 6.45 -17.59
N LEU A 180 -1.10 5.79 -16.44
CA LEU A 180 -0.80 6.48 -15.18
C LEU A 180 0.48 7.31 -15.27
N ARG A 181 1.50 6.79 -15.97
CA ARG A 181 2.75 7.52 -16.22
C ARG A 181 2.53 8.76 -17.08
N ASP A 182 1.74 8.66 -18.15
CA ASP A 182 1.40 9.79 -19.03
C ASP A 182 0.62 10.87 -18.26
N ILE A 183 -0.31 10.47 -17.40
CA ILE A 183 -1.13 11.35 -16.56
C ILE A 183 -0.28 11.99 -15.44
N GLY A 184 0.86 11.38 -15.10
CA GLY A 184 1.73 11.84 -14.02
C GLY A 184 1.32 11.34 -12.63
N LEU A 185 0.47 10.32 -12.54
CA LEU A 185 0.13 9.68 -11.27
C LEU A 185 1.25 8.69 -10.89
N VAL A 186 2.04 9.06 -9.88
CA VAL A 186 3.07 8.18 -9.32
C VAL A 186 2.48 7.31 -8.20
N LEU A 187 2.75 6.01 -8.25
CA LEU A 187 2.40 5.07 -7.19
C LEU A 187 3.60 4.88 -6.26
N ASN A 188 3.33 4.89 -4.96
CA ASN A 188 4.31 4.55 -3.94
C ASN A 188 4.35 3.04 -3.71
N ASP A 189 5.40 2.59 -3.02
CA ASP A 189 5.48 1.19 -2.59
C ASP A 189 4.29 0.85 -1.67
N GLY A 190 3.65 -0.29 -1.94
CA GLY A 190 2.45 -0.75 -1.25
C GLY A 190 1.11 -0.17 -1.74
N ASP A 191 1.10 0.86 -2.60
CA ASP A 191 -0.15 1.35 -3.21
C ASP A 191 -0.84 0.24 -4.01
N GLN A 192 -2.18 0.22 -3.95
CA GLN A 192 -2.99 -0.80 -4.64
C GLN A 192 -3.92 -0.16 -5.67
N LEU A 193 -4.18 -0.89 -6.75
CA LEU A 193 -5.12 -0.50 -7.79
C LEU A 193 -6.27 -1.51 -7.87
N SER A 194 -7.46 -1.04 -8.25
CA SER A 194 -8.60 -1.93 -8.55
C SER A 194 -8.40 -2.79 -9.80
N VAL A 195 -7.45 -2.41 -10.66
CA VAL A 195 -7.10 -3.13 -11.90
C VAL A 195 -5.59 -3.35 -11.96
N SER A 196 -5.16 -4.39 -12.68
CA SER A 196 -3.73 -4.64 -12.88
C SER A 196 -3.08 -3.50 -13.66
N LEU A 197 -1.81 -3.20 -13.36
CA LEU A 197 -0.97 -2.29 -14.12
C LEU A 197 -0.81 -2.72 -15.59
N ASP A 198 -0.87 -4.03 -15.87
CA ASP A 198 -0.77 -4.60 -17.22
C ASP A 198 -2.12 -4.68 -17.93
N ALA A 199 -3.22 -4.31 -17.27
CA ALA A 199 -4.53 -4.31 -17.90
C ALA A 199 -4.57 -3.32 -19.07
N THR A 200 -5.33 -3.67 -20.11
CA THR A 200 -5.56 -2.79 -21.25
C THR A 200 -6.28 -1.52 -20.81
N ALA A 201 -5.74 -0.36 -21.18
CA ALA A 201 -6.41 0.91 -20.99
C ALA A 201 -7.50 1.07 -22.05
N VAL A 202 -8.74 1.28 -21.60
CA VAL A 202 -9.92 1.55 -22.42
C VAL A 202 -10.48 2.93 -22.06
N ASP A 203 -11.19 3.55 -23.00
CA ASP A 203 -11.83 4.85 -22.76
C ASP A 203 -12.92 4.74 -21.68
N GLY A 204 -12.96 5.72 -20.78
CA GLY A 204 -13.84 5.75 -19.61
C GLY A 204 -13.44 4.79 -18.47
N LEU A 205 -12.26 4.17 -18.50
CA LEU A 205 -11.83 3.24 -17.46
C LEU A 205 -11.71 3.92 -16.10
N VAL A 206 -12.40 3.37 -15.09
CA VAL A 206 -12.31 3.83 -13.70
C VAL A 206 -11.26 3.01 -12.95
N VAL A 207 -10.27 3.67 -12.37
CA VAL A 207 -9.20 3.04 -11.58
C VAL A 207 -9.23 3.61 -10.17
N LEU A 208 -9.56 2.77 -9.18
CA LEU A 208 -9.44 3.12 -7.77
C LEU A 208 -7.99 2.91 -7.32
N VAL A 209 -7.38 3.95 -6.78
CA VAL A 209 -6.04 3.96 -6.20
C VAL A 209 -6.18 4.01 -4.68
N THR A 210 -5.71 2.97 -4.01
CA THR A 210 -5.69 2.90 -2.55
C THR A 210 -4.28 3.14 -2.07
N ARG A 211 -4.06 4.28 -1.42
CA ARG A 211 -2.72 4.68 -0.95
C ARG A 211 -2.28 3.84 0.25
N ALA A 212 -1.03 3.41 0.21
CA ALA A 212 -0.30 2.88 1.35
C ALA A 212 0.48 4.00 2.03
N SER A 213 0.53 3.95 3.35
CA SER A 213 1.30 4.86 4.17
C SER A 213 1.83 4.15 5.41
N THR A 214 2.87 4.72 6.01
CA THR A 214 3.36 4.30 7.32
C THR A 214 2.99 5.34 8.38
N SER A 215 2.66 4.87 9.57
CA SER A 215 2.36 5.73 10.72
C SER A 215 3.03 5.18 11.97
N GLY A 216 3.36 6.05 12.92
CA GLY A 216 3.95 5.66 14.20
C GLY A 216 2.89 5.52 15.29
N GLU A 217 2.94 4.44 16.06
CA GLU A 217 2.14 4.26 17.27
C GLU A 217 3.04 3.93 18.45
N THR A 218 2.84 4.60 19.58
CA THR A 218 3.56 4.30 20.82
C THR A 218 2.61 3.68 21.83
N VAL A 219 2.98 2.50 22.34
CA VAL A 219 2.25 1.81 23.41
C VAL A 219 3.11 1.71 24.65
N THR A 220 2.48 1.97 25.79
CA THR A 220 3.10 1.94 27.11
C THR A 220 2.54 0.76 27.90
N GLU A 221 3.42 -0.12 28.37
CA GLU A 221 3.07 -1.32 29.12
C GLU A 221 3.78 -1.32 30.48
N ALA A 222 3.05 -1.76 31.52
CA ALA A 222 3.62 -1.90 32.85
C ALA A 222 4.55 -3.12 32.91
N MET A 223 5.75 -2.92 33.43
CA MET A 223 6.68 -4.02 33.73
C MET A 223 6.52 -4.44 35.20
N PRO A 224 6.31 -5.73 35.49
CA PRO A 224 6.26 -6.19 36.87
C PRO A 224 7.58 -5.90 37.58
N PHE A 225 7.51 -5.74 38.90
CA PHE A 225 8.69 -5.64 39.75
C PHE A 225 9.00 -6.99 40.39
N GLU A 226 10.28 -7.22 40.65
CA GLU A 226 10.73 -8.40 41.39
C GLU A 226 10.59 -8.19 42.90
N SER A 227 10.50 -9.29 43.65
CA SER A 227 10.50 -9.27 45.11
C SER A 227 11.72 -10.02 45.63
N GLN A 228 12.42 -9.40 46.58
CA GLN A 228 13.59 -9.96 47.24
C GLN A 228 13.38 -9.97 48.75
N GLU A 229 13.66 -11.11 49.37
CA GLU A 229 13.72 -11.24 50.82
C GLU A 229 15.16 -11.11 51.29
N VAL A 230 15.36 -10.33 52.36
CA VAL A 230 16.66 -10.11 52.98
C VAL A 230 16.54 -10.43 54.46
N GLU A 231 17.37 -11.36 54.94
CA GLU A 231 17.39 -11.73 56.35
C GLU A 231 17.89 -10.57 57.23
N ASP A 232 17.21 -10.34 58.33
CA ASP A 232 17.57 -9.34 59.35
C ASP A 232 17.78 -10.04 60.71
N PRO A 233 19.03 -10.24 61.14
CA PRO A 233 19.33 -10.90 62.41
C PRO A 233 18.99 -10.04 63.62
N GLY A 234 18.65 -8.77 63.44
CA GLY A 234 18.13 -7.89 64.48
C GLY A 234 16.60 -7.94 64.62
N MET A 235 15.90 -8.67 63.74
CA MET A 235 14.44 -8.79 63.79
C MET A 235 14.04 -10.21 64.20
N VAL A 236 13.11 -10.31 65.14
CA VAL A 236 12.60 -11.59 65.63
C VAL A 236 12.02 -12.43 64.49
N LYS A 237 12.37 -13.72 64.48
CA LYS A 237 11.91 -14.72 63.51
C LYS A 237 10.39 -14.76 63.43
N GLY A 238 9.88 -14.79 62.20
CA GLY A 238 8.44 -14.78 61.90
C GLY A 238 7.87 -13.39 61.60
N ASN A 239 8.61 -12.32 61.90
CA ASN A 239 8.22 -10.97 61.51
C ASN A 239 8.79 -10.57 60.15
N THR A 240 8.02 -9.78 59.41
CA THR A 240 8.44 -9.25 58.11
C THR A 240 8.14 -7.75 58.03
N VAL A 241 9.05 -6.99 57.43
CA VAL A 241 8.85 -5.56 57.15
C VAL A 241 9.26 -5.25 55.72
N ILE A 242 8.39 -4.55 54.98
CA ILE A 242 8.75 -4.01 53.66
C ILE A 242 9.72 -2.85 53.87
N ALA A 243 11.00 -3.07 53.56
CA ALA A 243 12.05 -2.06 53.63
C ALA A 243 11.98 -1.09 52.43
N THR A 244 11.76 -1.64 51.24
CA THR A 244 11.56 -0.88 50.01
C THR A 244 10.30 -1.36 49.32
N LYS A 245 9.32 -0.47 49.12
CA LYS A 245 8.09 -0.81 48.41
C LYS A 245 8.39 -0.93 46.91
N GLY A 246 8.00 -2.07 46.32
CA GLY A 246 8.16 -2.31 44.89
C GLY A 246 7.32 -1.34 44.05
N LYS A 247 7.85 -0.96 42.88
CA LYS A 247 7.15 -0.14 41.90
C LYS A 247 7.30 -0.75 40.52
N ALA A 248 6.18 -0.93 39.82
CA ALA A 248 6.19 -1.39 38.44
C ALA A 248 7.01 -0.42 37.58
N GLY A 249 7.79 -1.00 36.67
CA GLY A 249 8.45 -0.24 35.62
C GLY A 249 7.49 0.07 34.49
N VAL A 250 8.00 0.78 33.48
CA VAL A 250 7.26 1.13 32.28
C VAL A 250 8.14 0.85 31.08
N ARG A 251 7.61 0.06 30.15
CA ARG A 251 8.18 -0.15 28.82
C ARG A 251 7.36 0.61 27.81
N THR A 252 8.06 1.35 26.97
CA THR A 252 7.46 2.08 25.85
C THR A 252 7.94 1.44 24.56
N THR A 253 7.00 0.91 23.78
CA THR A 253 7.26 0.27 22.49
C THR A 253 6.67 1.13 21.39
N THR A 254 7.51 1.55 20.45
CA THR A 254 7.09 2.25 19.24
C THR A 254 6.96 1.24 18.11
N TYR A 255 5.79 1.24 17.49
CA TYR A 255 5.43 0.43 16.33
C TYR A 255 5.39 1.29 15.08
N GLU A 256 5.91 0.74 13.99
CA GLU A 256 5.58 1.18 12.65
C GLU A 256 4.32 0.44 12.20
N LEU A 257 3.29 1.20 11.85
CA LEU A 257 2.04 0.70 11.32
C LEU A 257 2.05 0.83 9.80
N GLN A 258 1.74 -0.25 9.11
CA GLN A 258 1.46 -0.23 7.68
C GLN A 258 -0.04 -0.03 7.49
N VAL A 259 -0.42 1.05 6.80
CA VAL A 259 -1.81 1.47 6.61
C VAL A 259 -2.13 1.49 5.14
N VAL A 260 -3.17 0.78 4.72
CA VAL A 260 -3.68 0.77 3.34
C VAL A 260 -5.14 1.19 3.35
N GLY A 261 -5.47 2.27 2.64
CA GLY A 261 -6.85 2.77 2.58
C GLY A 261 -7.43 3.18 3.95
N GLY A 262 -6.56 3.67 4.85
CA GLY A 262 -6.94 4.05 6.21
C GLY A 262 -7.05 2.90 7.21
N VAL A 263 -6.81 1.66 6.79
CA VAL A 263 -6.88 0.47 7.65
C VAL A 263 -5.47 -0.05 7.95
N VAL A 264 -5.18 -0.36 9.22
CA VAL A 264 -3.91 -0.97 9.64
C VAL A 264 -3.87 -2.42 9.15
N VAL A 265 -2.94 -2.73 8.25
CA VAL A 265 -2.73 -4.07 7.69
C VAL A 265 -1.50 -4.77 8.25
N GLY A 266 -0.59 -4.03 8.88
CA GLY A 266 0.64 -4.56 9.47
C GLY A 266 1.12 -3.70 10.64
N ARG A 267 1.83 -4.34 11.58
CA ARG A 267 2.35 -3.70 12.80
C ARG A 267 3.69 -4.33 13.17
N THR A 268 4.76 -3.54 13.14
CA THR A 268 6.12 -4.00 13.44
C THR A 268 6.74 -3.17 14.57
N PRO A 269 7.23 -3.79 15.67
CA PRO A 269 7.93 -3.05 16.71
C PRO A 269 9.30 -2.60 16.18
N ILE A 270 9.55 -1.28 16.18
CA ILE A 270 10.81 -0.70 15.70
C ILE A 270 11.72 -0.22 16.83
N ALA A 271 11.15 0.08 18.00
CA ALA A 271 11.89 0.43 19.20
C ALA A 271 11.14 -0.02 20.45
N SER A 272 11.87 -0.54 21.44
CA SER A 272 11.32 -0.86 22.76
C SER A 272 12.31 -0.41 23.82
N VAL A 273 11.90 0.54 24.66
CA VAL A 273 12.76 1.15 25.68
C VAL A 273 12.07 1.07 27.04
N VAL A 274 12.84 0.73 28.06
CA VAL A 274 12.39 0.86 29.46
C VAL A 274 12.49 2.33 29.84
N THR A 275 11.34 3.03 29.87
CA THR A 275 11.29 4.46 30.21
C THR A 275 11.29 4.70 31.71
N VAL A 276 10.81 3.73 32.49
CA VAL A 276 10.91 3.73 33.96
C VAL A 276 11.35 2.34 34.40
N ALA A 277 12.50 2.22 35.05
CA ALA A 277 12.96 0.93 35.56
C ALA A 277 12.05 0.44 36.71
N PRO A 278 11.68 -0.85 36.76
CA PRO A 278 10.99 -1.39 37.92
C PRO A 278 11.88 -1.29 39.16
N VAL A 279 11.28 -0.97 40.30
CA VAL A 279 11.94 -0.98 41.60
C VAL A 279 11.55 -2.27 42.30
N ALA A 280 12.54 -3.12 42.61
CA ALA A 280 12.29 -4.35 43.34
C ALA A 280 11.74 -4.06 44.73
N GLN A 281 10.78 -4.88 45.18
CA GLN A 281 10.33 -4.87 46.56
C GLN A 281 11.36 -5.59 47.42
N VAL A 282 11.81 -4.94 48.49
CA VAL A 282 12.70 -5.56 49.48
C VAL A 282 11.92 -5.78 50.76
N THR A 283 11.69 -7.04 51.09
CA THR A 283 11.08 -7.46 52.37
C THR A 283 12.19 -7.96 53.27
N LYS A 284 12.33 -7.34 54.44
CA LYS A 284 13.19 -7.88 55.49
C LYS A 284 12.46 -8.96 56.26
N VAL A 285 13.10 -10.11 56.44
CA VAL A 285 12.56 -11.24 57.22
C VAL A 285 13.41 -11.43 58.46
N GLY A 286 12.78 -11.51 59.62
CA GLY A 286 13.51 -11.69 60.87
C GLY A 286 14.13 -13.07 61.00
N THR A 287 15.37 -13.12 61.49
CA THR A 287 16.07 -14.38 61.82
C THR A 287 16.53 -14.45 63.27
N ALA A 288 16.30 -13.41 64.07
CA ALA A 288 16.64 -13.42 65.48
C ALA A 288 15.75 -14.40 66.26
N GLU A 289 16.36 -15.28 67.04
CA GLU A 289 15.62 -16.18 67.92
C GLU A 289 15.07 -15.43 69.15
N LEU A 290 13.89 -15.83 69.60
CA LEU A 290 13.36 -15.33 70.86
C LEU A 290 14.21 -15.85 72.04
N PRO A 291 14.29 -15.11 73.16
CA PRO A 291 14.99 -15.59 74.35
C PRO A 291 14.42 -16.94 74.80
N ASP A 292 15.31 -17.87 75.18
CA ASP A 292 14.90 -19.19 75.66
C ASP A 292 14.11 -19.06 77.00
N PRO A 293 12.85 -19.51 77.08
CA PRO A 293 12.08 -19.49 78.31
C PRO A 293 12.73 -20.27 79.47
N SER A 294 13.64 -21.20 79.18
CA SER A 294 14.35 -21.96 80.23
C SER A 294 15.27 -21.10 81.10
N VAL A 295 15.65 -19.89 80.64
CA VAL A 295 16.56 -18.98 81.37
C VAL A 295 15.87 -18.01 82.33
N VAL A 296 14.57 -18.18 82.58
CA VAL A 296 13.71 -17.26 83.37
C VAL A 296 13.89 -17.39 84.90
N ALA A 297 15.09 -17.75 85.37
CA ALA A 297 15.38 -17.81 86.81
C ALA A 297 15.53 -16.38 87.39
N VAL A 298 14.48 -15.89 88.06
CA VAL A 298 14.46 -14.56 88.71
C VAL A 298 14.54 -14.71 90.23
N GLU A 299 15.32 -13.84 90.88
CA GLU A 299 15.47 -13.87 92.34
C GLU A 299 14.18 -13.42 93.05
N PRO A 300 13.69 -14.15 94.07
CA PRO A 300 12.52 -13.75 94.85
C PRO A 300 12.68 -12.36 95.48
N GLY A 301 11.59 -11.59 95.53
CA GLY A 301 11.56 -10.24 96.11
C GLY A 301 12.07 -9.13 95.18
N THR A 302 12.51 -9.46 93.97
CA THR A 302 12.91 -8.47 92.95
C THR A 302 11.71 -7.96 92.16
N ALA A 303 11.88 -6.81 91.49
CA ALA A 303 10.90 -6.30 90.52
C ALA A 303 10.65 -7.27 89.36
N GLN A 304 11.67 -8.06 88.98
CA GLN A 304 11.56 -9.12 87.97
C GLN A 304 10.62 -10.24 88.44
N ALA A 305 10.77 -10.72 89.68
CA ALA A 305 9.88 -11.74 90.25
C ALA A 305 8.42 -11.26 90.31
N LEU A 306 8.20 -10.02 90.76
CA LEU A 306 6.89 -9.39 90.74
C LEU A 306 6.34 -9.26 89.31
N GLY A 307 7.18 -8.85 88.36
CA GLY A 307 6.82 -8.80 86.94
C GLY A 307 6.40 -10.15 86.37
N LYS A 308 7.09 -11.22 86.76
CA LYS A 308 6.77 -12.60 86.32
C LYS A 308 5.39 -13.02 86.81
N GLU A 309 5.11 -12.82 88.09
CA GLU A 309 3.80 -13.10 88.68
C GLU A 309 2.69 -12.31 87.99
N MET A 310 2.91 -11.01 87.78
CA MET A 310 1.91 -10.13 87.17
C MET A 310 1.70 -10.40 85.68
N ALA A 311 2.71 -10.86 84.95
CA ALA A 311 2.58 -11.34 83.58
C ALA A 311 1.78 -12.65 83.53
N ALA A 312 2.10 -13.61 84.41
CA ALA A 312 1.38 -14.88 84.52
C ALA A 312 -0.11 -14.67 84.85
N ALA A 313 -0.44 -13.71 85.72
CA ALA A 313 -1.82 -13.34 86.04
C ALA A 313 -2.63 -12.83 84.84
N ARG A 314 -1.95 -12.40 83.76
CA ARG A 314 -2.57 -11.97 82.49
C ARG A 314 -2.65 -13.10 81.45
N GLY A 315 -2.27 -14.33 81.82
CA GLY A 315 -2.20 -15.47 80.91
C GLY A 315 -0.91 -15.53 80.09
N TRP A 316 0.10 -14.71 80.42
CA TRP A 316 1.40 -14.72 79.75
C TRP A 316 2.37 -15.60 80.51
N GLY A 317 2.69 -16.77 79.92
CA GLY A 317 3.59 -17.77 80.51
C GLY A 317 5.08 -17.38 80.45
N ASP A 318 5.94 -18.35 80.77
CA ASP A 318 7.39 -18.14 80.84
C ASP A 318 8.00 -17.77 79.48
N ASP A 319 7.39 -18.19 78.37
CA ASP A 319 7.71 -17.79 77.00
C ASP A 319 7.56 -16.27 76.79
N GLN A 320 6.44 -15.71 77.21
CA GLN A 320 6.18 -14.28 77.14
C GLN A 320 7.03 -13.50 78.13
N PHE A 321 7.21 -14.04 79.33
CA PHE A 321 8.04 -13.37 80.33
C PHE A 321 9.51 -13.32 79.91
N ALA A 322 10.05 -14.31 79.19
CA ALA A 322 11.41 -14.26 78.66
C ALA A 322 11.62 -13.04 77.74
N CYS A 323 10.64 -12.74 76.88
CA CYS A 323 10.62 -11.53 76.05
C CYS A 323 10.53 -10.25 76.90
N LEU A 324 9.65 -10.23 77.91
CA LEU A 324 9.50 -9.08 78.82
C LEU A 324 10.80 -8.79 79.59
N LEU A 325 11.44 -9.86 80.09
CA LEU A 325 12.68 -9.80 80.84
C LEU A 325 13.77 -9.17 80.00
N ALA A 326 13.98 -9.66 78.78
CA ALA A 326 14.94 -9.10 77.84
C ALA A 326 14.62 -7.63 77.48
N LEU A 327 13.34 -7.33 77.24
CA LEU A 327 12.87 -5.98 76.92
C LEU A 327 13.20 -5.00 78.05
N TRP A 328 12.68 -5.21 79.26
CA TRP A 328 12.89 -4.26 80.36
C TRP A 328 14.30 -4.29 80.96
N ASN A 329 15.08 -5.36 80.71
CA ASN A 329 16.52 -5.33 80.97
C ASN A 329 17.23 -4.29 80.09
N LYS A 330 16.90 -4.22 78.79
CA LYS A 330 17.42 -3.20 77.86
C LYS A 330 16.97 -1.79 78.25
N GLU A 331 15.71 -1.63 78.66
CA GLU A 331 15.14 -0.32 78.95
C GLU A 331 15.69 0.31 80.25
N SER A 332 15.67 -0.43 81.35
CA SER A 332 15.98 0.12 82.68
C SER A 332 16.88 -0.75 83.53
N GLY A 333 17.09 -2.01 83.14
CA GLY A 333 17.61 -3.05 84.04
C GLY A 333 16.64 -3.35 85.18
N TRP A 334 15.33 -3.19 84.97
CA TRP A 334 14.27 -3.35 85.98
C TRP A 334 14.38 -2.42 87.21
N ARG A 335 15.06 -1.28 87.07
CA ARG A 335 15.20 -0.30 88.16
C ARG A 335 14.00 0.65 88.22
N VAL A 336 13.33 0.69 89.36
CA VAL A 336 12.15 1.54 89.64
C VAL A 336 12.45 3.03 89.51
N ASN A 337 13.68 3.43 89.82
CA ASN A 337 14.15 4.80 89.77
C ASN A 337 14.98 5.12 88.51
N ALA A 338 14.96 4.26 87.49
CA ALA A 338 15.66 4.53 86.24
C ALA A 338 15.07 5.76 85.54
N GLU A 339 15.87 6.79 85.35
CA GLU A 339 15.48 8.01 84.64
C GLU A 339 16.48 8.28 83.51
N ASN A 340 15.97 8.38 82.29
CA ASN A 340 16.76 8.81 81.15
C ASN A 340 16.85 10.34 81.15
N LYS A 341 18.02 10.90 81.51
CA LYS A 341 18.23 12.35 81.65
C LYS A 341 17.99 13.14 80.36
N SER A 342 18.13 12.52 79.20
CA SER A 342 17.97 13.18 77.90
C SER A 342 16.51 13.22 77.44
N SER A 343 15.75 12.14 77.65
CA SER A 343 14.36 12.03 77.19
C SER A 343 13.30 12.27 78.26
N GLY A 344 13.64 12.11 79.55
CA GLY A 344 12.69 12.13 80.66
C GLY A 344 11.87 10.85 80.83
N ALA A 345 12.23 9.77 80.13
CA ALA A 345 11.62 8.45 80.32
C ALA A 345 11.93 7.91 81.73
N TYR A 346 10.94 7.30 82.39
CA TYR A 346 11.05 6.94 83.81
C TYR A 346 10.57 5.51 84.13
N GLY A 347 11.24 4.89 85.10
CA GLY A 347 10.83 3.64 85.74
C GLY A 347 11.17 2.39 84.96
N ILE A 348 10.70 1.24 85.47
CA ILE A 348 10.94 -0.09 84.88
C ILE A 348 10.59 -0.13 83.38
N PRO A 349 9.40 0.30 82.93
CA PRO A 349 9.06 0.27 81.51
C PRO A 349 9.63 1.45 80.71
N GLN A 350 10.36 2.39 81.33
CA GLN A 350 10.79 3.65 80.72
C GLN A 350 9.63 4.43 80.08
N ALA A 351 8.55 4.67 80.84
CA ALA A 351 7.38 5.40 80.36
C ALA A 351 7.73 6.86 80.02
N LEU A 352 7.23 7.36 78.88
CA LEU A 352 7.46 8.72 78.39
C LEU A 352 6.14 9.49 78.11
N PRO A 353 5.84 10.58 78.85
CA PRO A 353 6.43 10.94 80.14
C PRO A 353 6.03 9.96 81.24
N GLY A 354 6.86 9.85 82.29
CA GLY A 354 6.62 8.95 83.43
C GLY A 354 5.27 9.17 84.13
N THR A 355 4.73 10.40 84.07
CA THR A 355 3.42 10.78 84.64
C THR A 355 2.25 9.97 84.09
N LYS A 356 2.38 9.32 82.94
CA LYS A 356 1.35 8.40 82.41
C LYS A 356 1.04 7.25 83.37
N MET A 357 2.02 6.83 84.18
CA MET A 357 1.84 5.77 85.18
C MET A 357 0.92 6.18 86.34
N ALA A 358 0.65 7.47 86.53
CA ALA A 358 -0.33 7.97 87.50
C ALA A 358 -1.76 7.49 87.24
N THR A 359 -2.05 7.01 86.02
CA THR A 359 -3.33 6.38 85.69
C THR A 359 -3.59 5.07 86.43
N VAL A 360 -2.53 4.43 86.95
CA VAL A 360 -2.65 3.23 87.79
C VAL A 360 -2.72 3.62 89.27
N ALA A 361 -1.77 4.42 89.75
CA ALA A 361 -1.76 4.95 91.12
C ALA A 361 -0.82 6.16 91.26
N ASP A 362 -1.07 7.02 92.26
CA ASP A 362 -0.31 8.25 92.52
C ASP A 362 1.15 8.00 92.96
N ASP A 363 1.47 6.81 93.45
CA ASP A 363 2.79 6.39 93.97
C ASP A 363 3.74 5.83 92.88
N TRP A 364 3.39 6.00 91.60
CA TRP A 364 4.08 5.45 90.43
C TRP A 364 5.59 5.74 90.38
N ARG A 365 6.06 6.80 91.05
CA ARG A 365 7.47 7.19 91.05
C ARG A 365 8.35 6.21 91.84
N THR A 366 7.79 5.53 92.83
CA THR A 366 8.57 4.69 93.76
C THR A 366 8.04 3.26 93.89
N ASN A 367 6.87 2.97 93.33
CA ASN A 367 6.24 1.65 93.45
C ASN A 367 6.45 0.79 92.19
N PRO A 368 7.23 -0.31 92.27
CA PRO A 368 7.42 -1.23 91.14
C PRO A 368 6.11 -1.85 90.64
N ALA A 369 5.16 -2.18 91.54
CA ALA A 369 3.89 -2.79 91.15
C ALA A 369 3.06 -1.85 90.26
N THR A 370 3.04 -0.55 90.59
CA THR A 370 2.37 0.49 89.80
C THR A 370 3.01 0.61 88.43
N GLN A 371 4.35 0.68 88.37
CA GLN A 371 5.08 0.78 87.10
C GLN A 371 4.92 -0.45 86.20
N ILE A 372 5.03 -1.65 86.79
CA ILE A 372 4.86 -2.93 86.09
C ILE A 372 3.41 -3.06 85.60
N THR A 373 2.40 -2.76 86.43
CA THR A 373 0.99 -2.80 86.00
C THR A 373 0.76 -1.91 84.79
N TRP A 374 1.25 -0.67 84.85
CA TRP A 374 1.10 0.26 83.73
C TRP A 374 1.81 -0.25 82.48
N GLY A 375 3.07 -0.71 82.61
CA GLY A 375 3.86 -1.24 81.51
C GLY A 375 3.24 -2.47 80.86
N LEU A 376 2.75 -3.43 81.65
CA LEU A 376 2.06 -4.62 81.16
C LEU A 376 0.74 -4.26 80.47
N ASN A 377 -0.04 -3.32 81.01
CA ASN A 377 -1.28 -2.87 80.37
C ASN A 377 -1.00 -2.17 79.03
N TYR A 378 0.06 -1.35 78.98
CA TYR A 378 0.50 -0.71 77.75
C TYR A 378 0.96 -1.75 76.71
N ILE A 379 1.76 -2.74 77.12
CA ILE A 379 2.20 -3.84 76.27
C ILE A 379 1.00 -4.61 75.69
N GLY A 380 0.06 -5.03 76.54
CA GLY A 380 -1.13 -5.76 76.10
C GLY A 380 -1.98 -4.94 75.13
N ALA A 381 -2.18 -3.65 75.42
CA ALA A 381 -2.99 -2.77 74.57
C ALA A 381 -2.33 -2.44 73.23
N ARG A 382 -1.00 -2.25 73.21
CA ARG A 382 -0.28 -1.74 72.03
C ARG A 382 0.31 -2.84 71.15
N TYR A 383 0.73 -3.94 71.77
CA TYR A 383 1.48 -5.04 71.13
C TYR A 383 0.82 -6.40 71.27
N GLY A 384 -0.28 -6.50 72.03
CA GLY A 384 -0.97 -7.76 72.32
C GLY A 384 -0.31 -8.53 73.47
N ASP A 385 1.00 -8.75 73.40
CA ASP A 385 1.78 -9.49 74.38
C ASP A 385 3.25 -9.03 74.49
N PRO A 386 3.99 -9.48 75.51
CA PRO A 386 5.39 -9.12 75.69
C PRO A 386 6.33 -9.51 74.55
N CYS A 387 6.13 -10.65 73.88
CA CYS A 387 6.96 -11.02 72.73
C CYS A 387 6.70 -10.13 71.51
N GLY A 388 5.46 -9.69 71.31
CA GLY A 388 5.09 -8.67 70.33
C GLY A 388 5.77 -7.33 70.62
N ALA A 389 5.81 -6.92 71.90
CA ALA A 389 6.51 -5.69 72.31
C ALA A 389 8.04 -5.81 72.13
N TYR A 390 8.62 -6.95 72.51
CA TYR A 390 10.05 -7.21 72.34
C TYR A 390 10.45 -7.24 70.87
N ALA A 391 9.67 -7.92 70.03
CA ALA A 391 9.84 -7.89 68.58
C ALA A 391 9.79 -6.47 67.99
N HIS A 392 8.87 -5.63 68.48
CA HIS A 392 8.80 -4.22 68.08
C HIS A 392 10.06 -3.44 68.50
N SER A 393 10.53 -3.60 69.74
CA SER A 393 11.77 -2.97 70.24
C SER A 393 13.00 -3.37 69.44
N GLN A 394 13.08 -4.63 69.03
CA GLN A 394 14.15 -5.13 68.16
C GLN A 394 14.07 -4.50 66.76
N ALA A 395 12.88 -4.37 66.19
CA ALA A 395 12.69 -3.80 64.85
C ALA A 395 12.79 -2.26 64.77
N LYS A 396 12.41 -1.54 65.83
CA LYS A 396 12.27 -0.07 65.84
C LYS A 396 13.19 0.66 66.81
N GLY A 397 13.83 -0.07 67.73
CA GLY A 397 14.66 0.50 68.78
C GLY A 397 13.87 1.06 69.96
N TRP A 398 12.54 0.98 69.94
CA TRP A 398 11.62 1.41 71.00
C TRP A 398 10.39 0.51 71.01
N TYR A 399 9.64 0.52 72.11
CA TYR A 399 8.32 -0.10 72.26
C TYR A 399 7.41 0.84 73.05
#